data_AF-A0A7C6N419-F1
#
_entry.id   AF-A0A7C6N419-F1
#
_cell.length_a   1.000
_cell.length_b   1.000
_cell.length_c   1.000
_cell.angle_alpha   90.00
_cell.angle_beta   90.00
_cell.angle_gamma   90.00
#
_symmetry.space_group_name_H-M   'P 1'
#
loop_
_entity.id
_entity.type
_entity.pdbx_description
1 polymer ?
#
loop_
_entity_poly.entity_id
_entity_poly.type
_entity_poly.pdbx_seq_one_letter_code
_entity_poly.pdbx_strand_id
1 'polypeptide(L)'
;MKKNNLSIGLIYVAFGVVCLWFALSTENSIGSLLFGFSGAGLVGGLSLIWKYFYWSSPRRKDVYERKLEEEQINLKDEFKESLRNRSGRISYIITLLVVTLSMIVFSIIGSLGILDTNLLVRYLAILWIFMYVIGIIIYRILLKKYQ
;
A
#
# COMPACT_ATOMS: atom_id res chain seq x y z
N MET A 1 15.42 11.36 -7.05
CA MET A 1 14.99 10.09 -6.43
C MET A 1 16.21 9.22 -6.10
N LYS A 2 16.25 8.55 -4.95
CA LYS A 2 17.37 7.65 -4.59
C LYS A 2 17.41 6.46 -5.55
N LYS A 3 18.60 6.03 -5.99
CA LYS A 3 18.81 4.83 -6.84
C LYS A 3 18.13 3.58 -6.26
N ASN A 4 18.04 3.48 -4.93
CA ASN A 4 17.38 2.38 -4.24
C ASN A 4 15.91 2.17 -4.65
N ASN A 5 15.21 3.23 -5.08
CA ASN A 5 13.80 3.12 -5.48
C ASN A 5 13.62 2.32 -6.77
N LEU A 6 14.60 2.34 -7.68
CA LEU A 6 14.54 1.51 -8.89
C LEU A 6 14.78 0.04 -8.55
N SER A 7 15.75 -0.25 -7.68
CA SER A 7 16.01 -1.62 -7.20
C SER A 7 14.80 -2.22 -6.46
N ILE A 8 14.13 -1.43 -5.62
CA ILE A 8 12.90 -1.87 -4.92
C ILE A 8 11.78 -2.18 -5.92
N GLY A 9 11.62 -1.35 -6.96
CA GLY A 9 10.62 -1.59 -8.01
C GLY A 9 10.89 -2.89 -8.76
N LEU A 10 12.15 -3.16 -9.09
CA LEU A 10 12.57 -4.39 -9.78
C LEU A 10 12.31 -5.64 -8.92
N ILE A 11 12.60 -5.58 -7.62
CA ILE A 11 12.33 -6.67 -6.67
C ILE A 11 10.82 -6.95 -6.59
N TYR A 12 9.98 -5.91 -6.57
CA TYR A 12 8.52 -6.05 -6.57
C TYR A 12 8.00 -6.75 -7.84
N VAL A 13 8.52 -6.37 -9.01
CA VAL A 13 8.17 -7.03 -10.28
C VAL A 13 8.62 -8.49 -10.26
N ALA A 14 9.86 -8.77 -9.85
CA ALA A 14 10.39 -10.14 -9.78
C ALA A 14 9.54 -11.03 -8.85
N PHE A 15 9.19 -10.51 -7.67
CA PHE A 15 8.28 -11.20 -6.76
C PHE A 15 6.91 -11.47 -7.39
N GLY A 16 6.34 -10.47 -8.08
CA GLY A 16 5.07 -10.62 -8.78
C GLY A 16 5.10 -11.68 -9.88
N VAL A 17 6.20 -11.78 -10.64
CA VAL A 17 6.40 -12.81 -11.68
C VAL A 17 6.52 -14.20 -11.06
N VAL A 18 7.29 -14.36 -9.97
CA VAL A 18 7.42 -15.64 -9.27
C VAL A 18 6.06 -16.10 -8.73
N CYS A 19 5.29 -15.21 -8.11
CA CYS A 19 3.93 -15.53 -7.65
C CYS A 19 3.01 -15.92 -8.81
N LEU A 20 3.13 -15.26 -9.98
CA LEU A 20 2.34 -15.60 -11.18
C LEU A 20 2.67 -17.00 -11.68
N TRP A 21 3.96 -17.33 -11.76
CA TRP A 21 4.43 -18.65 -12.18
C TRP A 21 3.86 -19.74 -11.29
N PHE A 22 3.99 -19.60 -9.97
CA PHE A 22 3.42 -20.55 -9.01
C PHE A 22 1.89 -20.64 -9.07
N ALA A 23 1.20 -19.52 -9.32
CA ALA A 23 -0.25 -19.51 -9.49
C ALA A 23 -0.71 -20.28 -10.73
N LEU A 24 0.03 -20.19 -11.85
CA LEU A 24 -0.30 -20.90 -13.09
C LEU A 24 0.12 -22.37 -13.07
N SER A 25 1.19 -22.71 -12.36
CA SER A 25 1.71 -24.08 -12.28
C SER A 25 0.97 -24.96 -11.24
N THR A 26 0.12 -24.39 -10.39
CA THR A 26 -0.49 -25.12 -9.27
C THR A 26 -2.01 -24.99 -9.25
N GLU A 27 -2.75 -26.10 -9.42
CA GLU A 27 -4.21 -26.16 -9.23
C GLU A 27 -4.59 -26.31 -7.74
N ASN A 28 -4.03 -25.47 -6.87
CA ASN A 28 -4.32 -25.51 -5.43
C ASN A 28 -5.29 -24.39 -5.00
N SER A 29 -6.01 -24.61 -3.90
CA SER A 29 -6.93 -23.65 -3.28
C SER A 29 -6.32 -22.28 -2.93
N ILE A 30 -4.99 -22.17 -2.92
CA ILE A 30 -4.21 -20.94 -2.67
C ILE A 30 -3.96 -20.14 -3.97
N GLY A 31 -4.28 -20.70 -5.14
CA GLY A 31 -4.02 -20.08 -6.44
C GLY A 31 -4.62 -18.68 -6.58
N SER A 32 -5.81 -18.45 -6.02
CA SER A 32 -6.46 -17.13 -6.01
C SER A 32 -5.69 -16.07 -5.22
N LEU A 33 -5.09 -16.45 -4.08
CA LEU A 33 -4.23 -15.56 -3.28
C LEU A 33 -2.93 -15.23 -4.01
N LEU A 34 -2.30 -16.23 -4.62
CA LEU A 34 -1.07 -16.04 -5.41
C LEU A 34 -1.30 -15.13 -6.61
N PHE A 35 -2.46 -15.26 -7.28
CA PHE A 35 -2.85 -14.37 -8.37
C PHE A 35 -3.02 -12.92 -7.88
N GLY A 36 -3.64 -12.73 -6.71
CA GLY A 36 -3.75 -11.43 -6.05
C GLY A 36 -2.39 -10.79 -5.72
N PHE A 37 -1.46 -11.56 -5.15
CA PHE A 37 -0.11 -11.09 -4.85
C PHE A 37 0.68 -10.79 -6.12
N SER A 38 0.52 -11.59 -7.16
CA SER A 38 1.14 -11.34 -8.46
C SER A 38 0.71 -9.99 -9.05
N GLY A 39 -0.60 -9.73 -9.09
CA GLY A 39 -1.14 -8.45 -9.56
C GLY A 39 -0.61 -7.26 -8.75
N ALA A 40 -0.60 -7.37 -7.42
CA ALA A 40 -0.07 -6.33 -6.54
C ALA A 40 1.43 -6.08 -6.76
N GLY A 41 2.23 -7.14 -6.90
CA GLY A 41 3.68 -7.06 -7.14
C GLY A 41 4.01 -6.41 -8.48
N LEU A 42 3.35 -6.83 -9.56
CA LEU A 42 3.57 -6.33 -10.91
C LEU A 42 3.13 -4.86 -11.05
N VAL A 43 1.88 -4.54 -10.70
CA VAL A 43 1.36 -3.18 -10.83
C VAL A 43 2.11 -2.22 -9.89
N GLY A 44 2.37 -2.65 -8.66
CA GLY A 44 3.15 -1.88 -7.69
C GLY A 44 4.57 -1.60 -8.19
N GLY A 45 5.27 -2.64 -8.63
CA GLY A 45 6.65 -2.54 -9.14
C GLY A 45 6.75 -1.67 -10.40
N LEU A 46 5.87 -1.85 -11.38
CA LEU A 46 5.80 -1.03 -12.59
C LEU A 46 5.54 0.45 -12.27
N SER A 47 4.61 0.74 -11.36
CA SER A 47 4.32 2.12 -10.96
C SER A 47 5.53 2.81 -10.32
N LEU A 48 6.32 2.06 -9.54
CA LEU A 48 7.52 2.56 -8.88
C LEU A 48 8.64 2.86 -9.88
N ILE A 49 8.82 1.98 -10.87
CA ILE A 49 9.79 2.14 -11.97
C ILE A 49 9.41 3.34 -12.83
N TRP A 50 8.13 3.47 -13.21
CA TRP A 50 7.65 4.63 -13.97
C TRP A 50 7.90 5.92 -13.19
N LYS A 51 7.50 5.96 -11.92
CA LYS A 51 7.73 7.13 -11.06
C LYS A 51 9.21 7.48 -10.95
N TYR A 52 10.10 6.49 -10.89
CA TYR A 52 11.54 6.72 -10.90
C TYR A 52 11.97 7.44 -12.18
N PHE A 53 11.63 6.91 -13.37
CA PHE A 53 11.99 7.54 -14.65
C PHE A 53 11.39 8.93 -14.85
N TYR A 54 10.15 9.12 -14.40
CA TYR A 54 9.45 10.40 -14.51
C TYR A 54 10.17 11.51 -13.73
N TRP A 55 10.62 11.20 -12.50
CA TRP A 55 11.29 12.14 -11.60
C TRP A 55 12.82 12.15 -11.72
N SER A 56 13.44 11.18 -12.38
CA SER A 56 14.88 11.19 -12.67
C SER A 56 15.24 11.97 -13.94
N SER A 57 14.25 12.41 -14.72
CA SER A 57 14.48 13.20 -15.93
C SER A 57 15.12 14.56 -15.59
N PRO A 58 16.19 14.98 -16.30
CA PRO A 58 16.90 16.23 -16.02
C PRO A 58 16.00 17.46 -16.10
N ARG A 59 14.95 17.43 -16.93
CA ARG A 59 13.97 18.52 -17.10
C ARG A 59 13.10 18.78 -15.87
N ARG A 60 13.02 17.84 -14.92
CA ARG A 60 12.18 17.93 -13.70
C ARG A 60 12.98 17.95 -12.40
N LYS A 61 14.31 17.92 -12.49
CA LYS A 61 15.19 17.87 -11.33
C LYS A 61 15.07 19.12 -10.47
N ASP A 62 15.09 20.30 -11.10
CA ASP A 62 14.96 21.60 -10.42
C ASP A 62 13.58 21.80 -9.76
N VAL A 63 12.54 21.17 -10.31
CA VAL A 63 11.18 21.20 -9.73
C VAL A 63 11.09 20.26 -8.53
N TYR A 64 11.77 19.11 -8.59
CA TYR A 64 11.81 18.15 -7.49
C TYR A 64 12.63 18.66 -6.30
N GLU A 65 13.76 19.35 -6.57
CA GLU A 65 14.60 19.95 -5.54
C GLU A 65 13.89 21.11 -4.82
N ARG A 66 13.24 22.02 -5.56
CA ARG A 66 12.41 23.08 -4.95
C ARG A 66 11.30 22.54 -4.06
N LYS A 67 10.61 21.46 -4.46
CA LYS A 67 9.61 20.80 -3.61
C LYS A 67 10.18 20.23 -2.32
N LEU A 68 11.39 19.67 -2.37
CA LEU A 68 12.07 19.12 -1.20
C LEU A 68 12.47 20.23 -0.22
N GLU A 69 12.94 21.36 -0.73
CA GLU A 69 13.29 22.52 0.09
C GLU A 69 12.05 23.14 0.76
N GLU A 70 10.96 23.33 0.02
CA GLU A 70 9.68 23.81 0.57
C GLU A 70 9.15 22.87 1.67
N GLU A 71 9.18 21.55 1.46
CA GLU A 71 8.78 20.58 2.48
C GLU A 71 9.64 20.70 3.75
N GLN A 72 10.95 20.89 3.61
CA GLN A 72 11.86 21.04 4.76
C GLN A 72 11.62 22.33 5.56
N ILE A 73 11.35 23.44 4.88
CA ILE A 73 11.06 24.72 5.51
C ILE A 73 9.73 24.62 6.27
N ASN A 74 8.68 24.10 5.61
CA ASN A 74 7.36 24.00 6.21
C ASN A 74 7.31 23.02 7.40
N LEU A 75 8.11 21.94 7.34
CA LEU A 75 8.25 20.99 8.45
C LEU A 75 8.89 21.61 9.70
N LYS A 76 9.75 22.63 9.56
CA LYS A 76 10.39 23.29 10.71
C LYS A 76 9.42 24.21 11.45
N ASP A 77 8.57 24.94 10.71
CA ASP A 77 7.65 25.91 11.30
C ASP A 77 6.38 25.25 11.87
N GLU A 78 5.86 24.18 11.24
CA GLU A 78 4.64 23.46 11.65
C GLU A 78 4.91 22.11 12.35
N PHE A 79 6.10 21.92 12.92
CA PHE A 79 6.61 20.59 13.27
C PHE A 79 5.65 19.77 14.16
N LYS A 80 5.08 20.36 15.22
CA LYS A 80 4.22 19.60 16.16
C LYS A 80 2.86 19.24 15.58
N GLU A 81 2.23 20.11 14.80
CA GLU A 81 0.92 19.86 14.22
C GLU A 81 1.00 18.87 13.05
N SER A 82 2.02 19.01 12.21
CA SER A 82 2.33 18.06 11.14
C SER A 82 2.68 16.67 11.70
N LEU A 83 3.40 16.59 12.83
CA LEU A 83 3.72 15.31 13.49
C LEU A 83 2.45 14.55 13.92
N ARG A 84 1.47 15.27 14.49
CA ARG A 84 0.19 14.69 14.94
C ARG A 84 -0.66 14.19 13.77
N ASN A 85 -0.74 14.97 12.69
CA ASN A 85 -1.45 14.52 11.48
C ASN A 85 -0.74 13.32 10.83
N ARG A 86 0.59 13.32 10.83
CA ARG A 86 1.39 12.21 10.30
C ARG A 86 1.25 10.95 11.16
N SER A 87 1.23 11.06 12.49
CA SER A 87 1.06 9.92 13.39
C SER A 87 -0.31 9.26 13.21
N GLY A 88 -1.38 10.05 13.10
CA GLY A 88 -2.72 9.53 12.80
C GLY A 88 -2.78 8.78 11.47
N ARG A 89 -2.17 9.35 10.42
CA ARG A 89 -2.07 8.68 9.11
C ARG A 89 -1.27 7.38 9.17
N ILE A 90 -0.12 7.40 9.85
CA ILE A 90 0.73 6.21 9.99
C ILE A 90 -0.01 5.12 10.77
N SER A 91 -0.64 5.46 11.90
CA SER A 91 -1.45 4.53 12.69
C SER A 91 -2.57 3.90 11.87
N TYR A 92 -3.31 4.73 11.12
CA TYR A 92 -4.36 4.25 10.21
C TYR A 92 -3.85 3.26 9.15
N ILE A 93 -2.72 3.58 8.51
CA ILE A 93 -2.09 2.68 7.52
C ILE A 93 -1.65 1.38 8.19
N ILE A 94 -1.05 1.43 9.38
CA ILE A 94 -0.64 0.25 10.14
C ILE A 94 -1.86 -0.61 10.47
N THR A 95 -2.97 -0.03 10.93
CA THR A 95 -4.17 -0.79 11.25
C THR A 95 -4.76 -1.48 10.02
N LEU A 96 -4.85 -0.78 8.87
CA LEU A 96 -5.29 -1.40 7.62
C LEU A 96 -4.37 -2.57 7.21
N LEU A 97 -3.05 -2.41 7.38
CA LEU A 97 -2.07 -3.45 7.08
C LEU A 97 -2.26 -4.67 7.99
N VAL A 98 -2.44 -4.47 9.30
CA VAL A 98 -2.69 -5.55 10.26
C VAL A 98 -3.96 -6.33 9.89
N VAL A 99 -5.05 -5.63 9.57
CA VAL A 99 -6.31 -6.29 9.15
C VAL A 99 -6.11 -7.10 7.87
N THR A 100 -5.37 -6.58 6.89
CA THR A 100 -5.04 -7.32 5.66
C THR A 100 -4.21 -8.58 5.94
N LEU A 101 -3.19 -8.49 6.81
CA LEU A 101 -2.39 -9.65 7.20
C LEU A 101 -3.24 -10.70 7.93
N SER A 102 -4.13 -10.28 8.83
CA SER A 102 -5.07 -11.18 9.49
C SER A 102 -5.95 -11.91 8.48
N MET A 103 -6.50 -11.21 7.47
CA MET A 103 -7.29 -11.84 6.41
C MET A 103 -6.51 -12.93 5.67
N ILE A 104 -5.24 -12.67 5.33
CA ILE A 104 -4.38 -13.65 4.66
C ILE A 104 -4.18 -14.89 5.54
N VAL A 105 -3.84 -14.72 6.82
CA VAL A 105 -3.62 -15.83 7.76
C VAL A 105 -4.89 -16.69 7.89
N PHE A 106 -6.05 -16.07 8.11
CA PHE A 106 -7.30 -16.79 8.25
C PHE A 106 -7.78 -17.44 6.94
N SER A 107 -7.47 -16.83 5.79
CA SER A 107 -7.74 -17.43 4.49
C SER A 107 -6.91 -18.70 4.25
N ILE A 108 -5.65 -18.73 4.70
CA ILE A 108 -4.81 -19.93 4.62
C ILE A 108 -5.33 -21.02 5.57
N ILE A 109 -5.66 -20.67 6.81
CA ILE A 109 -6.22 -21.62 7.80
C ILE A 109 -7.52 -22.25 7.29
N GLY A 110 -8.41 -21.44 6.71
CA GLY A 110 -9.66 -21.92 6.10
C GLY A 110 -9.41 -22.81 4.89
N SER A 111 -8.45 -22.45 4.04
CA SER A 111 -8.07 -23.27 2.87
C SER A 111 -7.46 -24.62 3.27
N LEU A 112 -6.86 -24.74 4.44
CA LEU A 112 -6.32 -25.99 4.97
C LEU A 112 -7.39 -26.87 5.65
N GLY A 113 -8.62 -26.38 5.78
CA GLY A 113 -9.74 -27.12 6.38
C GLY A 113 -9.64 -27.32 7.90
N ILE A 114 -8.76 -26.56 8.59
CA ILE A 114 -8.56 -26.69 10.04
C ILE A 114 -9.74 -26.07 10.81
N LEU A 115 -10.27 -24.94 10.33
CA LEU A 115 -11.38 -24.19 10.93
C LEU A 115 -12.24 -23.53 9.85
N ASP A 116 -13.55 -23.38 10.11
CA ASP A 116 -14.47 -22.61 9.27
C ASP A 116 -14.25 -21.09 9.42
N THR A 117 -13.23 -20.57 8.74
CA THR A 117 -12.87 -19.14 8.81
C THR A 117 -13.65 -18.25 7.84
N ASN A 118 -14.56 -18.80 7.04
CA ASN A 118 -15.29 -18.09 5.98
C ASN A 118 -16.04 -16.85 6.48
N LEU A 119 -16.78 -16.98 7.60
CA LEU A 119 -17.50 -15.85 8.19
C LEU A 119 -16.53 -14.80 8.75
N LEU A 120 -15.42 -15.24 9.34
CA LEU A 120 -14.42 -14.37 9.93
C LEU A 120 -13.69 -13.54 8.87
N VAL A 121 -13.30 -14.16 7.74
CA VAL A 121 -12.67 -13.47 6.61
C VAL A 121 -13.64 -12.44 6.00
N ARG A 122 -14.93 -12.79 5.82
CA ARG A 122 -15.95 -11.84 5.34
C ARG A 122 -16.14 -10.67 6.29
N TYR A 123 -16.18 -10.92 7.60
CA TYR A 123 -16.28 -9.88 8.61
C TYR A 123 -15.07 -8.92 8.56
N LEU A 124 -13.85 -9.46 8.50
CA LEU A 124 -12.64 -8.64 8.37
C LEU A 124 -12.62 -7.82 7.08
N ALA A 125 -13.11 -8.36 5.96
CA ALA A 125 -13.22 -7.63 4.71
C ALA A 125 -14.20 -6.45 4.80
N ILE A 126 -15.37 -6.67 5.42
CA ILE A 126 -16.35 -5.60 5.66
C ILE A 126 -15.76 -4.53 6.58
N LEU A 127 -15.08 -4.94 7.66
CA LEU A 127 -14.40 -4.02 8.59
C LEU A 127 -13.35 -3.17 7.86
N TRP A 128 -12.56 -3.79 6.99
CA TRP A 128 -11.55 -3.10 6.20
C TRP A 128 -12.17 -2.03 5.29
N ILE A 129 -13.25 -2.38 4.58
CA ILE A 129 -13.99 -1.43 3.72
C ILE A 129 -14.57 -0.29 4.56
N PHE A 130 -15.18 -0.61 5.71
CA PHE A 130 -15.75 0.38 6.61
C PHE A 130 -14.70 1.37 7.12
N MET A 131 -13.54 0.87 7.57
CA MET A 131 -12.40 1.69 7.98
C MET A 131 -11.91 2.58 6.83
N TYR A 132 -11.85 2.05 5.61
CA TYR A 132 -11.46 2.79 4.41
C TYR A 132 -12.42 3.95 4.10
N VAL A 133 -13.72 3.64 4.05
CA VAL A 133 -14.79 4.61 3.74
C VAL A 133 -14.86 5.69 4.80
N ILE A 134 -14.79 5.35 6.09
CA ILE A 134 -14.77 6.35 7.17
C ILE A 134 -13.57 7.29 7.04
N GLY A 135 -12.38 6.75 6.73
CA GLY A 135 -11.20 7.57 6.50
C GLY A 135 -11.43 8.63 5.42
N ILE A 136 -12.07 8.24 4.30
CA ILE A 136 -12.43 9.16 3.20
C ILE A 136 -13.47 10.18 3.66
N ILE A 137 -14.52 9.76 4.36
CA ILE A 137 -15.60 10.65 4.82
C ILE A 137 -15.03 11.71 5.77
N ILE A 138 -14.23 11.30 6.76
CA ILE A 138 -13.59 12.22 7.72
C ILE A 138 -12.68 13.20 6.98
N TYR A 139 -11.89 12.72 6.01
CA TYR A 139 -11.06 13.60 5.18
C TYR A 139 -11.89 14.64 4.42
N ARG A 140 -13.02 14.24 3.80
CA ARG A 140 -13.91 15.17 3.08
C ARG A 140 -14.56 16.19 4.01
N ILE A 141 -14.98 15.77 5.21
CA ILE A 141 -15.55 16.68 6.23
C ILE A 141 -14.51 17.71 6.65
N LEU A 142 -13.27 17.28 6.92
CA LEU A 142 -12.17 18.18 7.27
C LEU A 142 -11.85 19.11 6.10
N LEU A 143 -11.76 18.60 4.88
CA LEU A 143 -11.48 19.42 3.69
C LEU A 143 -12.50 20.55 3.53
N LYS A 144 -13.79 20.24 3.69
CA LYS A 144 -14.87 21.25 3.62
C LYS A 144 -14.84 22.27 4.75
N LYS A 145 -14.22 21.94 5.89
CA LYS A 145 -14.10 22.85 7.06
C LYS A 145 -12.93 23.84 6.91
N TYR A 146 -11.89 23.45 6.19
CA TYR A 146 -10.66 24.24 6.02
C TYR A 146 -10.51 24.88 4.63
N GLN A 147 -11.44 24.62 3.70
CA GLN A 147 -11.68 25.44 2.49
C GLN A 147 -12.73 26.51 2.78
#